data_AF-A0A6J3ADW5-F1
#
_entry.id   AF-A0A6J3ADW5-F1
#
_cell.length_a   1.000
_cell.length_b   1.000
_cell.length_c   1.000
_cell.angle_alpha   90.00
_cell.angle_beta   90.00
_cell.angle_gamma   90.00
#
_symmetry.space_group_name_H-M   'P 1'
#
loop_
_entity.id
_entity.type
_entity.pdbx_description
1 polymer ?
#
loop_
_entity_poly.entity_id
_entity_poly.type
_entity_poly.pdbx_seq_one_letter_code
_entity_poly.pdbx_strand_id
1 'polypeptide(L)'
;MGSVGSQRLQELSAAGTPHRSVVMSFSFDSGQLEEAVAGAAQTPGGRARDIPIFTDSEEPVPDDRYHAIYFAMLLAGVGFLLPYNSFITDVDYLHHKYPGTSIVFDMSLTYILVALVAVLLNNALVERLSLHTRITAGYLLALGPLLFISVCDVWLQLFSRDQAYAINLAAVGTVAFGCTVQQSSFYGYTGMLPKRYTQGVMTGESEYLQPPEPGAGTFFLGLRRVIWADMLSIAVTYFITLCLFPGLESEIRHCILGEWLPILIMAVFNLSDFVGKILAALPMDWRGTHLLACSCLRVVFIPLFILCVYPSGTPALRHPAWPCVLSLLMGISNGYFGSVPMILAAGKVSPRQRELAGNTMTVSYMTGLTLGSAVAYCTYSLTRGAPSSCLHTSTTNASAPAGP
;
A
#
# COMPACT_ATOMS: atom_id res chain seq x y z
N MET A 1 14.61 -44.48 67.62
CA MET A 1 15.53 -44.13 68.73
C MET A 1 16.65 -43.31 68.09
N GLY A 2 16.54 -41.98 67.98
CA GLY A 2 16.83 -40.97 69.03
C GLY A 2 18.36 -40.75 69.09
N SER A 3 18.96 -39.57 68.95
CA SER A 3 18.53 -38.18 69.04
C SER A 3 19.59 -37.28 68.36
N VAL A 4 19.15 -36.24 67.64
CA VAL A 4 19.96 -35.11 67.17
C VAL A 4 19.68 -33.93 68.12
N GLY A 5 20.71 -33.40 68.78
CA GLY A 5 20.68 -32.08 69.44
C GLY A 5 20.92 -30.99 68.38
N SER A 6 20.03 -30.00 68.18
CA SER A 6 19.74 -28.83 69.02
C SER A 6 20.98 -27.93 69.10
N GLN A 7 21.02 -26.70 68.58
CA GLN A 7 20.34 -25.45 68.98
C GLN A 7 20.89 -24.33 68.05
N ARG A 8 20.35 -23.13 67.80
CA ARG A 8 19.27 -22.24 68.29
C ARG A 8 19.35 -21.02 67.33
N LEU A 9 18.29 -20.39 66.83
CA LEU A 9 17.34 -19.43 67.44
C LEU A 9 16.31 -19.15 66.31
N GLN A 10 14.98 -19.36 66.38
CA GLN A 10 13.92 -18.79 67.24
C GLN A 10 13.99 -17.25 67.30
N GLU A 11 12.99 -16.44 66.90
CA GLU A 11 11.52 -16.59 66.93
C GLU A 11 10.76 -15.61 66.00
N LEU A 12 9.55 -16.06 65.59
CA LEU A 12 8.23 -15.40 65.40
C LEU A 12 8.11 -14.02 64.71
N SER A 13 7.01 -13.64 64.03
CA SER A 13 5.78 -14.25 63.51
C SER A 13 4.94 -13.08 62.92
N ALA A 14 3.96 -13.43 62.09
CA ALA A 14 2.73 -12.68 61.79
C ALA A 14 2.67 -11.80 60.52
N ALA A 15 1.50 -11.95 59.89
CA ALA A 15 1.07 -11.52 58.58
C ALA A 15 0.85 -10.01 58.43
N GLY A 16 0.88 -9.54 57.17
CA GLY A 16 0.36 -8.24 56.74
C GLY A 16 0.67 -7.91 55.28
N THR A 17 -0.33 -7.99 54.40
CA THR A 17 -0.38 -7.24 53.12
C THR A 17 -1.10 -5.89 53.38
N PRO A 18 -1.07 -4.86 52.49
CA PRO A 18 -0.21 -4.54 51.33
C PRO A 18 0.31 -3.06 51.32
N HIS A 19 0.99 -2.66 50.23
CA HIS A 19 1.08 -1.31 49.61
C HIS A 19 2.42 -0.52 49.58
N ARG A 20 2.74 -0.02 48.36
CA ARG A 20 3.47 1.22 47.94
C ARG A 20 5.00 1.22 47.69
N SER A 21 5.33 1.33 46.39
CA SER A 21 6.27 2.26 45.72
C SER A 21 7.71 2.45 46.25
N VAL A 22 8.70 2.04 45.45
CA VAL A 22 10.03 2.68 45.42
C VAL A 22 10.39 2.97 43.96
N VAL A 23 10.57 4.26 43.67
CA VAL A 23 11.11 4.81 42.43
C VAL A 23 12.63 4.69 42.49
N MET A 24 13.27 4.12 41.48
CA MET A 24 14.71 4.26 41.25
C MET A 24 14.91 5.11 39.99
N SER A 25 15.35 6.35 40.22
CA SER A 25 15.88 7.25 39.21
C SER A 25 17.36 6.92 39.00
N PHE A 26 17.79 6.74 37.75
CA PHE A 26 19.21 6.78 37.41
C PHE A 26 19.41 7.75 36.25
N SER A 27 20.11 8.83 36.56
CA SER A 27 20.63 9.84 35.62
C SER A 27 21.97 9.33 35.08
N PHE A 28 22.18 9.43 33.76
CA PHE A 28 23.45 9.07 33.10
C PHE A 28 24.38 10.29 33.05
N ASP A 29 25.61 10.14 33.57
CA ASP A 29 26.66 11.15 33.51
C ASP A 29 27.53 10.88 32.27
N SER A 30 27.56 11.83 31.33
CA SER A 30 28.14 11.67 29.98
C SER A 30 29.58 12.19 29.88
N GLY A 31 30.37 12.08 30.96
CA GLY A 31 31.61 12.85 31.12
C GLY A 31 32.94 12.10 31.13
N GLN A 32 32.98 10.76 31.06
CA GLN A 32 34.25 10.02 31.27
C GLN A 32 34.83 9.31 30.04
N LEU A 33 34.25 9.45 28.85
CA LEU A 33 34.76 8.76 27.66
C LEU A 33 35.83 9.56 26.87
N GLU A 34 36.05 10.84 27.18
CA GLU A 34 36.99 11.68 26.42
C GLU A 34 38.42 11.75 26.96
N GLU A 35 38.69 11.37 28.21
CA GLU A 35 40.06 11.42 28.76
C GLU A 35 40.91 10.16 28.43
N ALA A 36 40.28 9.05 28.03
CA ALA A 36 41.00 7.82 27.71
C ALA A 36 41.64 7.82 26.31
N VAL A 37 41.22 8.72 25.41
CA VAL A 37 41.65 8.73 24.00
C VAL A 37 42.92 9.59 23.78
N ALA A 38 43.26 10.49 24.71
CA ALA A 38 44.40 11.41 24.54
C ALA A 38 45.76 10.85 25.03
N GLY A 39 45.79 9.71 25.73
CA GLY A 39 47.01 9.18 26.37
C GLY A 39 47.84 8.18 25.55
N ALA A 40 47.37 7.71 24.40
CA ALA A 40 47.94 6.54 23.72
C ALA A 40 48.79 6.84 22.47
N ALA A 41 49.36 8.04 22.36
CA ALA A 41 50.22 8.42 21.24
C ALA A 41 51.67 8.68 21.70
N GLN A 42 52.40 7.61 22.01
CA GLN A 42 53.87 7.53 21.95
C GLN A 42 54.36 6.12 22.34
N THR A 43 54.92 5.37 21.38
CA THR A 43 56.18 4.57 21.44
C THR A 43 56.23 3.58 20.24
N PRO A 44 57.33 3.50 19.46
CA PRO A 44 57.43 2.58 18.33
C PRO A 44 58.14 1.26 18.69
N GLY A 45 57.56 0.13 18.28
CA GLY A 45 58.30 -1.13 18.10
C GLY A 45 57.64 -2.38 18.68
N GLY A 46 57.33 -3.36 17.81
CA GLY A 46 57.39 -4.78 18.15
C GLY A 46 56.09 -5.58 18.09
N ARG A 47 56.06 -6.52 17.13
CA ARG A 47 55.24 -7.75 17.01
C ARG A 47 53.73 -7.60 16.77
N ALA A 48 53.31 -8.16 15.62
CA ALA A 48 51.93 -8.54 15.34
C ALA A 48 51.36 -9.34 16.52
N ARG A 49 50.39 -8.75 17.21
CA ARG A 49 49.51 -9.41 18.16
C ARG A 49 48.11 -9.35 17.57
N ASP A 50 47.46 -10.51 17.59
CA ASP A 50 46.12 -10.75 17.10
C ASP A 50 45.14 -9.66 17.51
N ILE A 51 44.40 -9.15 16.53
CA ILE A 51 43.26 -8.26 16.75
C ILE A 51 42.20 -9.11 17.48
N PRO A 52 41.76 -8.76 18.70
CA PRO A 52 40.63 -9.44 19.29
C PRO A 52 39.40 -9.08 18.46
N ILE A 53 38.88 -10.07 17.74
CA ILE A 53 37.52 -10.03 17.20
C ILE A 53 36.62 -9.86 18.42
N PHE A 54 35.96 -8.70 18.52
CA PHE A 54 34.81 -8.54 19.39
C PHE A 54 33.76 -9.56 18.94
N THR A 55 33.75 -10.72 19.56
CA THR A 55 32.58 -11.58 19.55
C THR A 55 31.50 -10.82 20.31
N ASP A 56 30.52 -10.28 19.58
CA ASP A 56 29.23 -9.93 20.16
C ASP A 56 28.81 -11.11 21.01
N SER A 57 28.88 -10.93 22.32
CA SER A 57 28.42 -11.93 23.27
C SER A 57 26.90 -11.87 23.17
N GLU A 58 26.32 -12.66 22.26
CA GLU A 58 24.87 -12.83 22.17
C GLU A 58 24.41 -13.30 23.56
N GLU A 59 23.76 -12.41 24.32
CA GLU A 59 23.09 -12.79 25.55
C GLU A 59 22.15 -13.97 25.22
N PRO A 60 22.20 -15.07 25.99
CA PRO A 60 21.41 -16.26 25.69
C PRO A 60 19.93 -15.89 25.65
N VAL A 61 19.28 -16.15 24.51
CA VAL A 61 17.87 -15.85 24.29
C VAL A 61 17.05 -16.49 25.43
N PRO A 62 16.23 -15.72 26.17
CA PRO A 62 15.41 -16.26 27.25
C PRO A 62 14.52 -17.42 26.77
N ASP A 63 14.47 -18.48 27.56
CA ASP A 63 13.67 -19.67 27.24
C ASP A 63 12.16 -19.36 27.35
N ASP A 64 11.43 -19.56 26.24
CA ASP A 64 9.98 -19.37 26.17
C ASP A 64 9.30 -20.69 26.42
N ARG A 65 9.04 -20.95 27.70
CA ARG A 65 8.45 -22.19 28.17
C ARG A 65 7.10 -22.41 27.48
N TYR A 66 6.97 -23.53 26.75
CA TYR A 66 5.79 -23.89 25.95
C TYR A 66 5.47 -22.96 24.76
N HIS A 67 6.41 -22.11 24.33
CA HIS A 67 6.18 -21.13 23.26
C HIS A 67 4.99 -20.18 23.54
N ALA A 68 4.66 -19.98 24.81
CA ALA A 68 3.45 -19.24 25.23
C ALA A 68 3.50 -17.78 24.79
N ILE A 69 4.69 -17.15 24.82
CA ILE A 69 4.86 -15.77 24.37
C ILE A 69 4.71 -15.70 22.86
N TYR A 70 5.26 -16.67 22.11
CA TYR A 70 5.07 -16.73 20.66
C TYR A 70 3.59 -16.85 20.27
N PHE A 71 2.84 -17.74 20.93
CA PHE A 71 1.40 -17.87 20.69
C PHE A 71 0.61 -16.62 21.08
N ALA A 72 0.99 -15.92 22.16
CA ALA A 72 0.38 -14.65 22.53
C ALA A 72 0.61 -13.56 21.47
N MET A 73 1.82 -13.50 20.90
CA MET A 73 2.16 -12.57 19.81
C MET A 73 1.40 -12.90 18.53
N LEU A 74 1.23 -14.19 18.23
CA LEU A 74 0.42 -14.65 17.12
C LEU A 74 -1.05 -14.27 17.28
N LEU A 75 -1.63 -14.53 18.45
CA LEU A 75 -3.01 -14.12 18.74
C LEU A 75 -3.20 -12.60 18.66
N ALA A 76 -2.20 -11.82 19.08
CA ALA A 76 -2.24 -10.37 18.96
C ALA A 76 -2.29 -9.92 17.49
N GLY A 77 -1.51 -10.55 16.60
CA GLY A 77 -1.56 -10.30 15.16
C GLY A 77 -2.94 -10.59 14.55
N VAL A 78 -3.56 -11.72 14.93
CA VAL A 78 -4.94 -12.06 14.51
C VAL A 78 -5.92 -10.98 14.96
N GLY A 79 -5.76 -10.48 16.17
CA GLY A 79 -6.58 -9.41 16.75
C GLY A 79 -6.49 -8.07 16.01
N PHE A 80 -5.43 -7.82 15.24
CA PHE A 80 -5.24 -6.55 14.53
C PHE A 80 -6.09 -6.43 13.27
N LEU A 81 -6.29 -7.52 12.55
CA LEU A 81 -6.99 -7.53 11.26
C LEU A 81 -8.43 -8.00 11.35
N LEU A 82 -8.77 -8.79 12.37
CA LEU A 82 -10.13 -9.28 12.59
C LEU A 82 -11.18 -8.14 12.54
N PRO A 83 -10.96 -6.95 13.14
CA PRO A 83 -11.97 -5.91 13.15
C PRO A 83 -12.32 -5.40 11.75
N TYR A 84 -11.32 -4.99 10.94
CA TYR A 84 -11.57 -4.48 9.60
C TYR A 84 -12.09 -5.58 8.66
N ASN A 85 -11.49 -6.77 8.70
CA ASN A 85 -11.94 -7.89 7.87
C ASN A 85 -13.40 -8.23 8.17
N SER A 86 -13.83 -8.18 9.44
CA SER A 86 -15.24 -8.42 9.81
C SER A 86 -16.21 -7.43 9.16
N PHE A 87 -15.81 -6.19 8.88
CA PHE A 87 -16.66 -5.21 8.18
C PHE A 87 -16.81 -5.50 6.69
N ILE A 88 -15.78 -6.06 6.04
CA ILE A 88 -15.76 -6.22 4.57
C ILE A 88 -16.08 -7.66 4.10
N THR A 89 -16.02 -8.66 4.98
CA THR A 89 -16.19 -10.08 4.61
C THR A 89 -17.60 -10.42 4.13
N ASP A 90 -18.64 -9.76 4.65
CA ASP A 90 -20.03 -10.01 4.23
C ASP A 90 -20.51 -9.00 3.19
N VAL A 91 -19.95 -9.14 1.98
CA VAL A 91 -20.25 -8.26 0.83
C VAL A 91 -21.70 -8.40 0.37
N ASP A 92 -22.29 -9.60 0.48
CA ASP A 92 -23.66 -9.88 0.07
C ASP A 92 -24.68 -9.17 0.98
N TYR A 93 -24.46 -9.22 2.30
CA TYR A 93 -25.26 -8.45 3.26
C TYR A 93 -25.20 -6.95 2.96
N LEU A 94 -24.00 -6.42 2.68
CA LEU A 94 -23.81 -5.00 2.42
C LEU A 94 -24.49 -4.54 1.13
N HIS A 95 -24.40 -5.31 0.05
CA HIS A 95 -25.10 -4.99 -1.20
C HIS A 95 -26.62 -5.12 -1.10
N HIS A 96 -27.12 -6.05 -0.27
CA HIS A 96 -28.55 -6.15 0.00
C HIS A 96 -29.06 -4.97 0.84
N LYS A 97 -28.29 -4.57 1.87
CA LYS A 97 -28.65 -3.47 2.77
C LYS A 97 -28.56 -2.09 2.11
N TYR A 98 -27.58 -1.90 1.22
CA TYR A 98 -27.33 -0.64 0.51
C TYR A 98 -27.33 -0.84 -1.01
N PRO A 99 -28.52 -1.04 -1.62
CA PRO A 99 -28.61 -1.28 -3.06
C PRO A 99 -28.19 -0.05 -3.86
N GLY A 100 -27.33 -0.25 -4.87
CA GLY A 100 -26.89 0.82 -5.78
C GLY A 100 -25.78 1.73 -5.22
N THR A 101 -25.20 1.41 -4.06
CA THR A 101 -24.06 2.15 -3.50
C THR A 101 -22.79 1.29 -3.49
N SER A 102 -21.62 1.95 -3.54
CA SER A 102 -20.30 1.33 -3.47
C SER A 102 -19.78 1.23 -2.03
N ILE A 103 -20.63 0.83 -1.08
CA ILE A 103 -20.34 0.88 0.36
C ILE A 103 -19.02 0.18 0.74
N VAL A 104 -18.69 -0.96 0.12
CA VAL A 104 -17.43 -1.68 0.37
C VAL A 104 -16.21 -0.84 -0.05
N PHE A 105 -16.28 -0.17 -1.20
CA PHE A 105 -15.23 0.73 -1.68
C PHE A 105 -15.08 1.93 -0.76
N ASP A 106 -16.19 2.54 -0.33
CA ASP A 106 -16.20 3.69 0.56
C ASP A 106 -15.61 3.34 1.94
N MET A 107 -15.92 2.15 2.48
CA MET A 107 -15.32 1.64 3.71
C MET A 107 -13.81 1.43 3.55
N SER A 108 -13.36 0.81 2.46
CA SER A 108 -11.93 0.63 2.19
C SER A 108 -11.19 1.95 2.02
N LEU A 109 -11.76 2.90 1.27
CA LEU A 109 -11.18 4.23 1.09
C LEU A 109 -11.08 4.98 2.44
N THR A 110 -12.15 4.94 3.24
CA THR A 110 -12.18 5.54 4.59
C THR A 110 -11.12 4.93 5.48
N TYR A 111 -10.98 3.60 5.48
CA TYR A 111 -9.97 2.91 6.26
C TYR A 111 -8.55 3.35 5.87
N ILE A 112 -8.24 3.37 4.58
CA ILE A 112 -6.90 3.75 4.08
C ILE A 112 -6.57 5.22 4.41
N LEU A 113 -7.51 6.14 4.17
CA LEU A 113 -7.28 7.57 4.44
C LEU A 113 -7.09 7.85 5.93
N VAL A 114 -7.93 7.25 6.79
CA VAL A 114 -7.81 7.43 8.24
C VAL A 114 -6.56 6.75 8.78
N ALA A 115 -6.19 5.56 8.28
CA ALA A 115 -4.94 4.89 8.65
C ALA A 115 -3.72 5.77 8.32
N LEU A 116 -3.69 6.41 7.15
CA LEU A 116 -2.61 7.33 6.75
C LEU A 116 -2.47 8.50 7.74
N VAL A 117 -3.59 9.12 8.11
CA VAL A 117 -3.60 10.20 9.12
C VAL A 117 -3.18 9.68 10.49
N ALA A 118 -3.65 8.49 10.88
CA ALA A 118 -3.32 7.85 12.15
C ALA A 118 -1.83 7.54 12.26
N VAL A 119 -1.15 7.10 11.19
CA VAL A 119 0.30 6.90 11.18
C VAL A 119 1.05 8.21 11.48
N LEU A 120 0.63 9.33 10.88
CA LEU A 120 1.25 10.64 11.12
C LEU A 120 1.03 11.10 12.56
N LEU A 121 -0.19 10.94 13.09
CA LEU A 121 -0.54 11.29 14.47
C LEU A 121 0.13 10.37 15.49
N ASN A 122 0.39 9.11 15.13
CA ASN A 122 1.03 8.14 16.00
C ASN A 122 2.43 8.58 16.43
N ASN A 123 3.17 9.27 15.56
CA ASN A 123 4.48 9.85 15.91
C ASN A 123 4.39 10.87 17.06
N ALA A 124 3.31 11.66 17.12
CA ALA A 124 3.06 12.57 18.25
C ALA A 124 2.54 11.85 19.51
N LEU A 125 1.80 10.75 19.33
CA LEU A 125 1.27 9.93 20.44
C LEU A 125 2.36 9.10 21.14
N VAL A 126 3.40 8.66 20.41
CA VAL A 126 4.54 7.90 20.94
C VAL A 126 5.24 8.64 22.07
N GLU A 127 5.39 9.96 21.95
CA GLU A 127 6.08 10.80 22.94
C GLU A 127 5.17 11.21 24.12
N ARG A 128 3.85 11.10 23.96
CA ARG A 128 2.86 11.60 24.94
C ARG A 128 2.21 10.51 25.78
N LEU A 129 2.08 9.29 25.24
CA LEU A 129 1.32 8.20 25.87
C LEU A 129 2.18 6.95 26.09
N SER A 130 1.95 6.30 27.23
CA SER A 130 2.61 5.02 27.54
C SER A 130 2.24 3.95 26.51
N LEU A 131 3.17 3.02 26.24
CA LEU A 131 2.96 1.90 25.32
C LEU A 131 1.71 1.07 25.66
N HIS A 132 1.52 0.78 26.95
CA HIS A 132 0.37 0.01 27.45
C HIS A 132 -0.96 0.74 27.22
N THR A 133 -0.98 2.06 27.41
CA THR A 133 -2.16 2.90 27.13
C THR A 133 -2.50 2.88 25.64
N ARG A 134 -1.49 2.99 24.76
CA ARG A 134 -1.69 3.00 23.30
C ARG A 134 -2.26 1.67 22.80
N ILE A 135 -1.71 0.55 23.25
CA ILE A 135 -2.18 -0.80 22.87
C ILE A 135 -3.62 -1.03 23.37
N THR A 136 -3.89 -0.76 24.65
CA THR A 136 -5.23 -0.96 25.24
C THR A 136 -6.27 -0.05 24.58
N ALA A 137 -5.96 1.23 24.37
CA ALA A 137 -6.86 2.17 23.71
C ALA A 137 -7.13 1.77 22.25
N GLY A 138 -6.11 1.32 21.53
CA GLY A 138 -6.27 0.85 20.15
C GLY A 138 -7.22 -0.36 20.06
N TYR A 139 -7.12 -1.33 20.98
CA TYR A 139 -8.04 -2.46 21.02
C TYR A 139 -9.48 -2.06 21.33
N LEU A 140 -9.69 -1.11 22.25
CA LEU A 140 -11.02 -0.58 22.55
C LEU A 140 -11.62 0.14 21.33
N LEU A 141 -10.80 0.89 20.59
CA LEU A 141 -11.22 1.59 19.38
C LEU A 141 -11.44 0.66 18.18
N ALA A 142 -10.80 -0.51 18.16
CA ALA A 142 -10.98 -1.51 17.12
C ALA A 142 -12.19 -2.43 17.37
N LEU A 143 -12.37 -2.92 18.62
CA LEU A 143 -13.44 -3.84 18.96
C LEU A 143 -14.75 -3.14 19.36
N GLY A 144 -14.68 -1.94 19.94
CA GLY A 144 -15.85 -1.19 20.40
C GLY A 144 -16.82 -0.86 19.26
N PRO A 145 -16.39 -0.20 18.18
CA PRO A 145 -17.26 0.10 17.03
C PRO A 145 -17.77 -1.16 16.33
N LEU A 146 -16.96 -2.22 16.25
CA LEU A 146 -17.38 -3.50 15.69
C LEU A 146 -18.56 -4.10 16.48
N LEU A 147 -18.45 -4.14 17.81
CA LEU A 147 -19.53 -4.61 18.68
C LEU A 147 -20.76 -3.71 18.60
N PHE A 148 -20.55 -2.39 18.56
CA PHE A 148 -21.64 -1.42 18.43
C PHE A 148 -22.44 -1.62 17.14
N ILE A 149 -21.77 -1.75 15.98
CA ILE A 149 -22.46 -1.99 14.71
C ILE A 149 -23.17 -3.35 14.72
N SER A 150 -22.49 -4.40 15.22
CA SER A 150 -23.08 -5.74 15.30
C SER A 150 -24.36 -5.78 16.14
N VAL A 151 -24.38 -5.07 17.28
CA VAL A 151 -25.54 -5.06 18.18
C VAL A 151 -26.61 -4.05 17.73
N CYS A 152 -26.24 -2.80 17.49
CA CYS A 152 -27.20 -1.73 17.26
C CYS A 152 -27.72 -1.68 15.82
N ASP A 153 -26.87 -1.95 14.82
CA ASP A 153 -27.23 -1.82 13.40
C ASP A 153 -27.62 -3.17 12.76
N VAL A 154 -26.93 -4.27 13.09
CA VAL A 154 -27.24 -5.60 12.53
C VAL A 154 -28.35 -6.29 13.33
N TRP A 155 -28.18 -6.43 14.65
CA TRP A 155 -29.13 -7.18 15.50
C TRP A 155 -30.41 -6.40 15.80
N LEU A 156 -30.27 -5.17 16.30
CA LEU A 156 -31.42 -4.38 16.77
C LEU A 156 -32.03 -3.48 15.68
N GLN A 157 -31.34 -3.27 14.55
CA GLN A 157 -31.79 -2.47 13.41
C GLN A 157 -32.31 -1.07 13.81
N LEU A 158 -31.62 -0.38 14.73
CA LEU A 158 -32.08 0.89 15.31
C LEU A 158 -32.07 2.07 14.32
N PHE A 159 -31.27 1.99 13.25
CA PHE A 159 -30.97 3.14 12.39
C PHE A 159 -31.66 3.05 11.03
N SER A 160 -32.04 4.20 10.48
CA SER A 160 -32.46 4.28 9.08
C SER A 160 -31.29 4.02 8.14
N ARG A 161 -31.56 3.62 6.88
CA ARG A 161 -30.51 3.22 5.92
C ARG A 161 -29.43 4.29 5.74
N ASP A 162 -29.80 5.55 5.60
CA ASP A 162 -28.85 6.65 5.38
C ASP A 162 -28.03 6.95 6.64
N GLN A 163 -28.65 6.83 7.82
CA GLN A 163 -27.96 6.97 9.12
C GLN A 163 -26.99 5.81 9.35
N ALA A 164 -27.43 4.57 9.08
CA ALA A 164 -26.61 3.38 9.18
C ALA A 164 -25.39 3.45 8.27
N TYR A 165 -25.53 3.99 7.05
CA TYR A 165 -24.42 4.20 6.13
C TYR A 165 -23.34 5.11 6.75
N ALA A 166 -23.73 6.30 7.20
CA ALA A 166 -22.79 7.26 7.79
C ALA A 166 -22.15 6.75 9.08
N ILE A 167 -22.94 6.09 9.94
CA ILE A 167 -22.46 5.49 11.20
C ILE A 167 -21.47 4.36 10.91
N ASN A 168 -21.70 3.55 9.88
CA ASN A 168 -20.81 2.47 9.49
C ASN A 168 -19.46 2.99 8.96
N LEU A 169 -19.47 4.03 8.11
CA LEU A 169 -18.23 4.69 7.69
C LEU A 169 -17.45 5.30 8.87
N ALA A 170 -18.16 5.94 9.81
CA ALA A 170 -17.54 6.51 11.02
C ALA A 170 -16.95 5.42 11.93
N ALA A 171 -17.63 4.27 12.05
CA ALA A 171 -17.14 3.11 12.77
C ALA A 171 -15.87 2.55 12.12
N VAL A 172 -15.86 2.35 10.79
CA VAL A 172 -14.68 1.89 10.05
C VAL A 172 -13.50 2.86 10.19
N GLY A 173 -13.74 4.18 10.16
CA GLY A 173 -12.69 5.17 10.42
C GLY A 173 -12.11 5.07 11.84
N THR A 174 -12.97 4.88 12.84
CA THR A 174 -12.54 4.67 14.24
C THR A 174 -11.71 3.40 14.40
N VAL A 175 -12.16 2.31 13.74
CA VAL A 175 -11.43 1.03 13.69
C VAL A 175 -10.08 1.21 13.01
N ALA A 176 -10.00 1.93 11.89
CA ALA A 176 -8.76 2.19 11.19
C ALA A 176 -7.73 2.91 12.08
N PHE A 177 -8.17 3.95 12.80
CA PHE A 177 -7.32 4.66 13.75
C PHE A 177 -6.85 3.74 14.89
N GLY A 178 -7.77 3.00 15.51
CA GLY A 178 -7.47 2.06 16.60
C GLY A 178 -6.49 0.97 16.19
N CYS A 179 -6.75 0.30 15.05
CA CYS A 179 -5.90 -0.71 14.45
C CYS A 179 -4.50 -0.16 14.14
N THR A 180 -4.40 1.04 13.57
CA THR A 180 -3.10 1.64 13.23
C THR A 180 -2.26 1.96 14.48
N VAL A 181 -2.88 2.53 15.52
CA VAL A 181 -2.19 2.89 16.77
C VAL A 181 -1.74 1.65 17.53
N GLN A 182 -2.58 0.61 17.63
CA GLN A 182 -2.19 -0.64 18.30
C GLN A 182 -1.11 -1.38 17.50
N GLN A 183 -1.28 -1.53 16.18
CA GLN A 183 -0.38 -2.28 15.31
C GLN A 183 1.02 -1.69 15.36
N SER A 184 1.14 -0.37 15.14
CA SER A 184 2.42 0.34 15.21
C SER A 184 3.08 0.28 16.59
N SER A 185 2.29 0.40 17.67
CA SER A 185 2.79 0.29 19.05
C SER A 185 3.29 -1.12 19.36
N PHE A 186 2.58 -2.15 18.88
CA PHE A 186 2.94 -3.54 19.09
C PHE A 186 4.15 -3.98 18.25
N TYR A 187 4.32 -3.43 17.05
CA TYR A 187 5.56 -3.59 16.27
C TYR A 187 6.75 -2.92 16.97
N GLY A 188 6.56 -1.74 17.57
CA GLY A 188 7.58 -1.11 18.42
C GLY A 188 7.96 -1.98 19.63
N TYR A 189 6.96 -2.58 20.29
CA TYR A 189 7.16 -3.49 21.42
C TYR A 189 7.91 -4.77 21.03
N THR A 190 7.50 -5.44 19.95
CA THR A 190 8.15 -6.67 19.50
C THR A 190 9.55 -6.44 18.94
N GLY A 191 9.86 -5.23 18.46
CA GLY A 191 11.23 -4.84 18.10
C GLY A 191 12.22 -4.83 19.27
N MET A 192 11.73 -4.80 20.51
CA MET A 192 12.54 -4.95 21.73
C MET A 192 12.73 -6.42 22.14
N LEU A 193 12.07 -7.35 21.48
CA LEU A 193 12.11 -8.78 21.75
C LEU A 193 12.93 -9.51 20.67
N PRO A 194 13.37 -10.76 20.93
CA PRO A 194 13.95 -11.61 19.88
C PRO A 194 13.06 -11.67 18.64
N LYS A 195 13.69 -11.61 17.45
CA LYS A 195 13.02 -11.47 16.13
C LYS A 195 11.86 -12.46 15.88
N ARG A 196 11.86 -13.62 16.54
CA ARG A 196 10.77 -14.62 16.49
C ARG A 196 9.40 -14.09 16.92
N TYR A 197 9.35 -13.06 17.77
CA TYR A 197 8.09 -12.53 18.31
C TYR A 197 7.44 -11.51 17.38
N THR A 198 8.23 -10.64 16.73
CA THR A 198 7.75 -9.81 15.62
C THR A 198 7.20 -10.68 14.49
N GLN A 199 7.86 -11.80 14.20
CA GLN A 199 7.35 -12.80 13.26
C GLN A 199 6.01 -13.38 13.72
N GLY A 200 5.85 -13.71 15.01
CA GLY A 200 4.57 -14.19 15.56
C GLY A 200 3.42 -13.25 15.23
N VAL A 201 3.60 -11.94 15.45
CA VAL A 201 2.60 -10.91 15.13
C VAL A 201 2.28 -10.87 13.63
N MET A 202 3.30 -10.80 12.77
CA MET A 202 3.12 -10.81 11.30
C MET A 202 2.41 -12.07 10.81
N THR A 203 2.66 -13.20 11.46
CA THR A 203 2.02 -14.49 11.15
C THR A 203 0.53 -14.44 11.50
N GLY A 204 0.17 -13.84 12.64
CA GLY A 204 -1.23 -13.63 13.01
C GLY A 204 -1.99 -12.70 12.07
N GLU A 205 -1.29 -11.75 11.44
CA GLU A 205 -1.90 -10.82 10.48
C GLU A 205 -2.19 -11.45 9.10
N SER A 206 -1.64 -12.61 8.78
CA SER A 206 -1.79 -13.22 7.46
C SER A 206 -2.71 -14.45 7.55
N GLU A 207 -3.97 -14.34 7.10
CA GLU A 207 -4.84 -15.51 7.00
C GLU A 207 -4.38 -16.42 5.83
N TYR A 208 -3.88 -17.61 6.19
CA TYR A 208 -3.35 -18.74 5.39
C TYR A 208 -2.07 -18.51 4.54
N LEU A 209 -0.90 -18.93 5.07
CA LEU A 209 -0.21 -20.20 4.71
C LEU A 209 1.27 -20.21 5.17
N GLN A 210 1.60 -21.13 6.09
CA GLN A 210 2.95 -21.70 6.37
C GLN A 210 4.11 -20.76 6.79
N PRO A 211 5.08 -21.28 7.58
CA PRO A 211 6.10 -20.42 8.19
C PRO A 211 7.02 -19.83 7.11
N PRO A 212 7.54 -18.60 7.31
CA PRO A 212 8.69 -18.15 6.55
C PRO A 212 9.90 -18.96 7.01
N GLU A 213 10.58 -19.57 6.04
CA GLU A 213 11.98 -19.98 6.18
C GLU A 213 12.81 -18.81 6.73
N PRO A 214 13.90 -19.06 7.47
CA PRO A 214 14.79 -18.01 7.94
C PRO A 214 15.28 -17.16 6.75
N GLY A 215 14.78 -15.91 6.65
CA GLY A 215 15.11 -15.00 5.55
C GLY A 215 13.94 -14.25 4.89
N ALA A 216 12.82 -13.97 5.56
CA ALA A 216 11.65 -13.29 4.97
C ALA A 216 11.97 -11.95 4.22
N GLY A 217 12.94 -11.17 4.70
CA GLY A 217 13.44 -10.00 3.95
C GLY A 217 14.10 -10.38 2.62
N THR A 218 14.89 -11.44 2.61
CA THR A 218 15.48 -12.08 1.43
C THR A 218 14.43 -12.77 0.54
N PHE A 219 13.32 -13.23 1.11
CA PHE A 219 12.21 -13.89 0.41
C PHE A 219 11.32 -12.89 -0.35
N PHE A 220 10.93 -11.78 0.29
CA PHE A 220 10.26 -10.66 -0.40
C PHE A 220 11.19 -9.98 -1.40
N LEU A 221 12.46 -9.74 -1.04
CA LEU A 221 13.46 -9.30 -2.02
C LEU A 221 13.64 -10.34 -3.14
N GLY A 222 13.55 -11.63 -2.83
CA GLY A 222 13.69 -12.73 -3.79
C GLY A 222 12.54 -12.77 -4.77
N LEU A 223 11.30 -12.72 -4.27
CA LEU A 223 10.09 -12.60 -5.08
C LEU A 223 10.17 -11.36 -5.96
N ARG A 224 10.44 -10.19 -5.36
CA ARG A 224 10.63 -8.93 -6.08
C ARG A 224 11.76 -9.03 -7.10
N ARG A 225 12.88 -9.68 -6.81
CA ARG A 225 13.99 -9.92 -7.78
C ARG A 225 13.62 -10.88 -8.91
N VAL A 226 12.63 -11.75 -8.74
CA VAL A 226 12.16 -12.67 -9.79
C VAL A 226 11.16 -11.98 -10.72
N ILE A 227 10.21 -11.21 -10.17
CA ILE A 227 9.14 -10.57 -10.94
C ILE A 227 9.33 -9.05 -11.19
N TRP A 228 10.45 -8.44 -10.77
CA TRP A 228 10.65 -6.97 -10.89
C TRP A 228 10.44 -6.45 -12.31
N ALA A 229 10.89 -7.19 -13.31
CA ALA A 229 10.79 -6.76 -14.70
C ALA A 229 9.33 -6.78 -15.16
N ASP A 230 8.54 -7.76 -14.71
CA ASP A 230 7.10 -7.83 -14.98
C ASP A 230 6.35 -6.71 -14.25
N MET A 231 6.71 -6.43 -12.99
CA MET A 231 6.16 -5.34 -12.18
C MET A 231 6.40 -3.97 -12.83
N LEU A 232 7.64 -3.72 -13.28
CA LEU A 232 7.98 -2.44 -13.91
C LEU A 232 7.36 -2.33 -15.31
N SER A 233 7.29 -3.43 -16.06
CA SER A 233 6.63 -3.49 -17.37
C SER A 233 5.17 -3.10 -17.28
N ILE A 234 4.39 -3.69 -16.36
CA ILE A 234 2.97 -3.36 -16.20
C ILE A 234 2.78 -1.92 -15.71
N ALA A 235 3.61 -1.46 -14.76
CA ALA A 235 3.53 -0.08 -14.24
C ALA A 235 3.80 0.96 -15.34
N VAL A 236 4.86 0.78 -16.13
CA VAL A 236 5.22 1.69 -17.23
C VAL A 236 4.15 1.67 -18.34
N THR A 237 3.59 0.50 -18.64
CA THR A 237 2.53 0.35 -19.65
C THR A 237 1.32 1.21 -19.28
N TYR A 238 0.80 1.07 -18.06
CA TYR A 238 -0.35 1.83 -17.58
C TYR A 238 -0.04 3.31 -17.33
N PHE A 239 1.18 3.65 -16.89
CA PHE A 239 1.64 5.03 -16.78
C PHE A 239 1.57 5.76 -18.12
N ILE A 240 2.18 5.21 -19.17
CA ILE A 240 2.21 5.82 -20.50
C ILE A 240 0.79 5.91 -21.08
N THR A 241 -0.01 4.85 -20.92
CA THR A 241 -1.41 4.87 -21.39
C THR A 241 -2.20 5.97 -20.70
N LEU A 242 -2.10 6.14 -19.38
CA LEU A 242 -2.87 7.16 -18.65
C LEU A 242 -2.36 8.60 -18.86
N CYS A 243 -1.10 8.78 -19.26
CA CYS A 243 -0.61 10.07 -19.72
C CYS A 243 -1.34 10.55 -20.99
N LEU A 244 -1.86 9.63 -21.81
CA LEU A 244 -2.44 9.91 -23.12
C LEU A 244 -3.97 9.75 -23.14
N PHE A 245 -4.46 8.65 -22.58
CA PHE A 245 -5.87 8.26 -22.54
C PHE A 245 -6.46 8.45 -21.13
N PRO A 246 -7.65 9.04 -20.96
CA PRO A 246 -8.47 9.69 -21.99
C PRO A 246 -8.02 11.15 -22.27
N GLY A 247 -7.12 11.70 -21.46
CA GLY A 247 -6.84 13.14 -21.40
C GLY A 247 -6.45 13.77 -22.73
N LEU A 248 -5.30 13.40 -23.29
CA LEU A 248 -4.81 13.98 -24.55
C LEU A 248 -5.67 13.57 -25.75
N GLU A 249 -6.13 12.31 -25.79
CA GLU A 249 -6.98 11.82 -26.89
C GLU A 249 -8.32 12.57 -26.98
N SER A 250 -8.89 12.98 -25.83
CA SER A 250 -10.15 13.71 -25.79
C SER A 250 -10.07 15.13 -26.36
N GLU A 251 -8.87 15.70 -26.42
CA GLU A 251 -8.62 17.04 -26.97
C GLU A 251 -8.41 17.03 -28.49
N ILE A 252 -8.26 15.85 -29.11
CA ILE A 252 -8.07 15.72 -30.56
C ILE A 252 -9.40 15.97 -31.28
N ARG A 253 -9.62 17.23 -31.68
CA ARG A 253 -10.78 17.64 -32.48
C ARG A 253 -10.44 17.73 -33.96
N HIS A 254 -11.42 17.42 -34.81
CA HIS A 254 -11.30 17.57 -36.26
C HIS A 254 -12.49 18.37 -36.81
N CYS A 255 -12.25 19.25 -37.79
CA CYS A 255 -13.24 20.24 -38.24
C CYS A 255 -14.53 19.62 -38.80
N ILE A 256 -14.46 18.40 -39.34
CA ILE A 256 -15.61 17.71 -39.95
C ILE A 256 -16.30 16.79 -38.95
N LEU A 257 -15.54 16.02 -38.16
CA LEU A 257 -16.09 15.06 -37.21
C LEU A 257 -16.46 15.70 -35.86
N GLY A 258 -15.93 16.88 -35.54
CA GLY A 258 -16.22 17.60 -34.31
C GLY A 258 -15.96 16.74 -33.07
N GLU A 259 -17.01 16.56 -32.25
CA GLU A 259 -17.00 15.78 -31.01
C GLU A 259 -17.05 14.26 -31.24
N TRP A 260 -17.37 13.80 -32.46
CA TRP A 260 -17.41 12.37 -32.78
C TRP A 260 -16.03 11.73 -32.90
N LEU A 261 -14.99 12.52 -33.21
CA LEU A 261 -13.65 11.97 -33.35
C LEU A 261 -13.08 11.44 -32.02
N PRO A 262 -13.10 12.19 -30.90
CA PRO A 262 -12.75 11.66 -29.59
C PRO A 262 -13.54 10.39 -29.22
N ILE A 263 -14.86 10.37 -29.46
CA ILE A 263 -15.70 9.21 -29.15
C ILE A 263 -15.25 7.97 -29.95
N LEU A 264 -14.99 8.15 -31.25
CA LEU A 264 -14.48 7.10 -32.12
C LEU A 264 -13.12 6.57 -31.66
N ILE A 265 -12.18 7.46 -31.34
CA ILE A 265 -10.85 7.09 -30.85
C ILE A 265 -10.98 6.29 -29.55
N MET A 266 -11.82 6.74 -28.61
CA MET A 266 -12.05 6.06 -27.33
C MET A 266 -12.68 4.67 -27.52
N ALA A 267 -13.60 4.53 -28.47
CA ALA A 267 -14.20 3.24 -28.83
C ALA A 267 -13.16 2.29 -29.46
N VAL A 268 -12.32 2.81 -30.37
CA VAL A 268 -11.23 2.05 -31.01
C VAL A 268 -10.22 1.58 -29.95
N PHE A 269 -9.83 2.43 -29.00
CA PHE A 269 -8.95 2.05 -27.90
C PHE A 269 -9.53 0.88 -27.09
N ASN A 270 -10.76 1.00 -26.60
CA ASN A 270 -11.37 -0.03 -25.74
C ASN A 270 -11.58 -1.37 -26.46
N LEU A 271 -12.02 -1.34 -27.72
CA LEU A 271 -12.19 -2.55 -28.52
C LEU A 271 -10.84 -3.23 -28.76
N SER A 272 -9.82 -2.44 -29.05
CA SER A 272 -8.49 -2.96 -29.37
C SER A 272 -7.71 -3.42 -28.12
N ASP A 273 -7.92 -2.79 -26.95
CA ASP A 273 -7.45 -3.28 -25.65
C ASP A 273 -8.02 -4.66 -25.33
N PHE A 274 -9.33 -4.85 -25.56
CA PHE A 274 -9.95 -6.16 -25.42
C PHE A 274 -9.31 -7.21 -26.34
N VAL A 275 -9.07 -6.87 -27.63
CA VAL A 275 -8.33 -7.75 -28.56
C VAL A 275 -6.92 -8.06 -28.04
N GLY A 276 -6.21 -7.06 -27.50
CA GLY A 276 -4.89 -7.24 -26.90
C GLY A 276 -4.89 -8.23 -25.74
N LYS A 277 -5.92 -8.20 -24.87
CA LYS A 277 -6.10 -9.15 -23.77
C LYS A 277 -6.37 -10.57 -24.27
N ILE A 278 -7.14 -10.72 -25.35
CA ILE A 278 -7.34 -12.03 -26.00
C ILE A 278 -6.00 -12.55 -26.56
N LEU A 279 -5.23 -11.71 -27.25
CA LEU A 279 -3.93 -12.09 -27.78
C LEU A 279 -2.94 -12.51 -26.68
N ALA A 280 -3.05 -11.95 -25.48
CA ALA A 280 -2.23 -12.32 -24.32
C ALA A 280 -2.50 -13.75 -23.81
N ALA A 281 -3.64 -14.36 -24.17
CA ALA A 281 -3.94 -15.75 -23.85
C ALA A 281 -3.15 -16.74 -24.73
N LEU A 282 -2.54 -16.27 -25.83
CA LEU A 282 -1.69 -17.11 -26.67
C LEU A 282 -0.36 -17.40 -25.93
N PRO A 283 0.06 -18.68 -25.84
CA PRO A 283 1.28 -19.06 -25.15
C PRO A 283 2.51 -18.60 -25.96
N MET A 284 3.06 -17.43 -25.61
CA MET A 284 4.34 -16.94 -26.12
C MET A 284 5.37 -16.82 -25.00
N ASP A 285 6.58 -17.33 -25.25
CA ASP A 285 7.69 -17.29 -24.30
C ASP A 285 8.36 -15.91 -24.27
N TRP A 286 7.95 -15.07 -23.32
CA TRP A 286 8.57 -13.77 -23.09
C TRP A 286 9.56 -13.78 -21.93
N ARG A 287 10.72 -13.15 -22.14
CA ARG A 287 11.61 -12.73 -21.05
C ARG A 287 11.11 -11.41 -20.45
N GLY A 288 11.12 -11.29 -19.12
CA GLY A 288 10.63 -10.10 -18.42
C GLY A 288 11.33 -8.79 -18.86
N THR A 289 12.62 -8.86 -19.20
CA THR A 289 13.38 -7.70 -19.71
C THR A 289 12.94 -7.27 -21.11
N HIS A 290 12.54 -8.21 -21.97
CA HIS A 290 12.00 -7.87 -23.30
C HIS A 290 10.61 -7.24 -23.17
N LEU A 291 9.77 -7.74 -22.25
CA LEU A 291 8.48 -7.10 -21.94
C LEU A 291 8.67 -5.68 -21.44
N LEU A 292 9.59 -5.47 -20.50
CA LEU A 292 9.92 -4.14 -20.01
C LEU A 292 10.43 -3.23 -21.13
N ALA A 293 11.33 -3.72 -22.00
CA ALA A 293 11.82 -2.93 -23.13
C ALA A 293 10.69 -2.53 -24.09
N CYS A 294 9.79 -3.46 -24.42
CA CYS A 294 8.62 -3.17 -25.25
C CYS A 294 7.64 -2.21 -24.56
N SER A 295 7.42 -2.35 -23.25
CA SER A 295 6.62 -1.41 -22.45
C SER A 295 7.23 -0.01 -22.45
N CYS A 296 8.54 0.12 -22.31
CA CYS A 296 9.23 1.40 -22.38
C CYS A 296 9.16 2.01 -23.79
N LEU A 297 9.24 1.19 -24.85
CA LEU A 297 9.12 1.66 -26.24
C LEU A 297 7.77 2.33 -26.51
N ARG A 298 6.72 2.02 -25.73
CA ARG A 298 5.42 2.71 -25.81
C ARG A 298 5.53 4.22 -25.59
N VAL A 299 6.61 4.73 -24.99
CA VAL A 299 6.84 6.17 -24.81
C VAL A 299 6.82 6.93 -26.14
N VAL A 300 7.11 6.24 -27.25
CA VAL A 300 7.03 6.78 -28.62
C VAL A 300 5.59 7.20 -28.99
N PHE A 301 4.56 6.64 -28.37
CA PHE A 301 3.18 7.11 -28.57
C PHE A 301 3.00 8.57 -28.14
N ILE A 302 3.72 9.04 -27.12
CA ILE A 302 3.59 10.40 -26.61
C ILE A 302 3.92 11.46 -27.69
N PRO A 303 5.12 11.49 -28.30
CA PRO A 303 5.41 12.44 -29.37
C PRO A 303 4.54 12.22 -30.61
N LEU A 304 4.14 10.98 -30.92
CA LEU A 304 3.25 10.71 -32.07
C LEU A 304 1.86 11.31 -31.89
N PHE A 305 1.25 11.20 -30.71
CA PHE A 305 -0.02 11.87 -30.41
C PHE A 305 0.14 13.39 -30.34
N ILE A 306 1.27 13.90 -29.82
CA ILE A 306 1.56 15.34 -29.85
C ILE A 306 1.63 15.84 -31.31
N LEU A 307 2.20 15.09 -32.25
CA LEU A 307 2.24 15.46 -33.69
C LEU A 307 0.86 15.47 -34.37
N CYS A 308 -0.12 14.77 -33.81
CA CYS A 308 -1.54 14.85 -34.22
C CYS A 308 -2.22 16.13 -33.72
N VAL A 309 -1.66 16.79 -32.69
CA VAL A 309 -2.23 17.98 -32.04
C VAL A 309 -1.48 19.26 -32.41
N TYR A 310 -0.14 19.19 -32.53
CA TYR A 310 0.75 20.34 -32.71
C TYR A 310 1.43 20.33 -34.10
N PRO A 311 1.62 21.50 -34.75
CA PRO A 311 1.14 22.83 -34.38
C PRO A 311 -0.37 23.00 -34.53
N SER A 312 -1.02 23.74 -33.62
CA SER A 312 -2.48 23.86 -33.51
C SER A 312 -3.18 24.35 -34.79
N GLY A 313 -2.48 25.10 -35.67
CA GLY A 313 -3.01 25.56 -36.95
C GLY A 313 -2.83 24.58 -38.13
N THR A 314 -1.79 23.76 -38.10
CA THR A 314 -1.49 22.77 -39.15
C THR A 314 -0.78 21.56 -38.54
N PRO A 315 -1.52 20.61 -37.94
CA PRO A 315 -0.91 19.41 -37.38
C PRO A 315 -0.03 18.71 -38.41
N ALA A 316 1.08 18.10 -37.97
CA ALA A 316 1.95 17.35 -38.88
C ALA A 316 1.20 16.13 -39.47
N LEU A 317 0.35 15.50 -38.65
CA LEU A 317 -0.51 14.38 -39.03
C LEU A 317 -1.97 14.85 -39.15
N ARG A 318 -2.33 15.43 -40.30
CA ARG A 318 -3.63 16.10 -40.52
C ARG A 318 -4.83 15.17 -40.69
N HIS A 319 -4.60 13.94 -41.17
CA HIS A 319 -5.69 13.04 -41.53
C HIS A 319 -6.28 12.37 -40.28
N PRO A 320 -7.62 12.31 -40.11
CA PRO A 320 -8.27 11.77 -38.90
C PRO A 320 -7.99 10.27 -38.69
N ALA A 321 -7.50 9.57 -39.71
CA ALA A 321 -7.05 8.18 -39.56
C ALA A 321 -5.83 8.03 -38.66
N TRP A 322 -4.93 9.02 -38.56
CA TRP A 322 -3.71 8.90 -37.76
C TRP A 322 -4.00 8.71 -36.26
N PRO A 323 -4.80 9.57 -35.59
CA PRO A 323 -5.23 9.32 -34.22
C PRO A 323 -5.91 7.95 -34.03
N CYS A 324 -6.75 7.53 -34.98
CA CYS A 324 -7.44 6.24 -34.90
C CYS A 324 -6.47 5.05 -34.98
N VAL A 325 -5.49 5.09 -35.90
CA VAL A 325 -4.46 4.05 -36.05
C VAL A 325 -3.55 4.02 -34.82
N LEU A 326 -3.14 5.18 -34.30
CA LEU A 326 -2.31 5.26 -33.10
C LEU A 326 -3.05 4.71 -31.87
N SER A 327 -4.33 5.04 -31.72
CA SER A 327 -5.17 4.55 -30.63
C SER A 327 -5.44 3.05 -30.72
N LEU A 328 -5.66 2.52 -31.96
CA LEU A 328 -5.73 1.09 -32.22
C LEU A 328 -4.44 0.37 -31.78
N LEU A 329 -3.27 0.86 -32.22
CA LEU A 329 -1.98 0.27 -31.85
C LEU A 329 -1.72 0.37 -30.36
N MET A 330 -2.03 1.51 -29.74
CA MET A 330 -1.86 1.75 -28.31
C MET A 330 -2.77 0.84 -27.48
N GLY A 331 -4.02 0.62 -27.89
CA GLY A 331 -4.98 -0.26 -27.24
C GLY A 331 -4.58 -1.73 -27.33
N ILE A 332 -4.28 -2.27 -28.53
CA ILE A 332 -3.78 -3.67 -28.66
C ILE A 332 -2.59 -3.90 -27.76
N SER A 333 -1.61 -3.00 -27.82
CA SER A 333 -0.40 -3.13 -27.02
C SER A 333 -0.67 -2.91 -25.52
N ASN A 334 -1.66 -2.11 -25.12
CA ASN A 334 -2.05 -1.94 -23.71
C ASN A 334 -2.66 -3.24 -23.16
N GLY A 335 -3.60 -3.84 -23.90
CA GLY A 335 -4.22 -5.09 -23.51
C GLY A 335 -3.20 -6.23 -23.43
N TYR A 336 -2.27 -6.29 -24.38
CA TYR A 336 -1.22 -7.30 -24.42
C TYR A 336 -0.21 -7.13 -23.28
N PHE A 337 0.48 -5.98 -23.22
CA PHE A 337 1.51 -5.73 -22.20
C PHE A 337 0.95 -5.45 -20.80
N GLY A 338 -0.35 -5.19 -20.66
CA GLY A 338 -1.04 -5.14 -19.37
C GLY A 338 -1.37 -6.54 -18.81
N SER A 339 -1.55 -7.53 -19.69
CA SER A 339 -1.99 -8.88 -19.30
C SER A 339 -0.84 -9.88 -19.20
N VAL A 340 0.08 -9.88 -20.18
CA VAL A 340 1.19 -10.85 -20.24
C VAL A 340 2.09 -10.82 -19.00
N PRO A 341 2.53 -9.66 -18.46
CA PRO A 341 3.32 -9.63 -17.23
C PRO A 341 2.58 -10.24 -16.03
N MET A 342 1.27 -10.03 -15.93
CA MET A 342 0.45 -10.57 -14.84
C MET A 342 0.34 -12.10 -14.91
N ILE A 343 0.16 -12.64 -16.12
CA ILE A 343 0.13 -14.09 -16.39
C ILE A 343 1.49 -14.73 -16.10
N LEU A 344 2.57 -14.14 -16.62
CA LEU A 344 3.93 -14.68 -16.47
C LEU A 344 4.46 -14.57 -15.04
N ALA A 345 4.13 -13.49 -14.32
CA ALA A 345 4.50 -13.35 -12.91
C ALA A 345 3.91 -14.49 -12.06
N ALA A 346 2.65 -14.86 -12.29
CA ALA A 346 2.02 -16.00 -11.62
C ALA A 346 2.63 -17.36 -12.04
N GLY A 347 3.13 -17.46 -13.26
CA GLY A 347 3.83 -18.65 -13.78
C GLY A 347 5.24 -18.85 -13.21
N LYS A 348 5.94 -17.76 -12.85
CA LYS A 348 7.33 -17.77 -12.34
C LYS A 348 7.45 -18.08 -10.85
N VAL A 349 6.33 -18.08 -10.12
CA VAL A 349 6.31 -18.22 -8.66
C VAL A 349 5.63 -19.52 -8.26
N SER A 350 6.03 -20.06 -7.09
CA SER A 350 5.41 -21.28 -6.57
C SER A 350 3.91 -21.06 -6.31
N PRO A 351 3.06 -22.10 -6.37
CA PRO A 351 1.61 -21.96 -6.15
C PRO A 351 1.25 -21.24 -4.86
N ARG A 352 2.07 -21.40 -3.81
CA ARG A 352 1.93 -20.75 -2.50
C ARG A 352 2.22 -19.25 -2.52
N GLN A 353 3.01 -18.77 -3.49
CA GLN A 353 3.42 -17.37 -3.63
C GLN A 353 2.61 -16.63 -4.71
N ARG A 354 1.74 -17.31 -5.46
CA ARG A 354 0.99 -16.72 -6.59
C ARG A 354 0.08 -15.58 -6.16
N GLU A 355 -0.59 -15.74 -5.03
CA GLU A 355 -1.45 -14.71 -4.46
C GLU A 355 -0.65 -13.45 -4.12
N LEU A 356 0.46 -13.61 -3.39
CA LEU A 356 1.36 -12.51 -3.04
C LEU A 356 1.95 -11.81 -4.29
N ALA A 357 2.33 -12.58 -5.31
CA ALA A 357 2.81 -12.05 -6.58
C ALA A 357 1.70 -11.26 -7.30
N GLY A 358 0.46 -11.78 -7.33
CA GLY A 358 -0.70 -11.10 -7.89
C GLY A 358 -1.01 -9.78 -7.20
N ASN A 359 -0.98 -9.75 -5.87
CA ASN A 359 -1.16 -8.53 -5.07
C ASN A 359 -0.04 -7.51 -5.34
N THR A 360 1.21 -7.97 -5.42
CA THR A 360 2.37 -7.11 -5.71
C THR A 360 2.32 -6.53 -7.12
N MET A 361 1.91 -7.32 -8.12
CA MET A 361 1.68 -6.87 -9.49
C MET A 361 0.52 -5.86 -9.56
N THR A 362 -0.52 -6.08 -8.74
CA THR A 362 -1.68 -5.19 -8.62
C THR A 362 -1.28 -3.80 -8.11
N VAL A 363 -0.51 -3.75 -7.02
CA VAL A 363 0.05 -2.49 -6.49
C VAL A 363 0.92 -1.79 -7.54
N SER A 364 1.70 -2.54 -8.31
CA SER A 364 2.56 -1.98 -9.36
C SER A 364 1.75 -1.32 -10.49
N TYR A 365 0.69 -1.97 -10.98
CA TYR A 365 -0.15 -1.35 -12.02
C TYR A 365 -0.91 -0.13 -11.48
N MET A 366 -1.43 -0.20 -10.25
CA MET A 366 -2.14 0.92 -9.62
C MET A 366 -1.24 2.14 -9.46
N THR A 367 0.03 1.92 -9.10
CA THR A 367 1.04 2.99 -9.05
C THR A 367 1.22 3.65 -10.42
N GLY A 368 1.28 2.85 -11.49
CA GLY A 368 1.33 3.35 -12.87
C GLY A 368 0.12 4.21 -13.24
N LEU A 369 -1.10 3.75 -12.93
CA LEU A 369 -2.34 4.50 -13.17
C LEU A 369 -2.33 5.86 -12.44
N THR A 370 -1.96 5.87 -11.15
CA THR A 370 -1.93 7.08 -10.33
C THR A 370 -0.91 8.09 -10.84
N LEU A 371 0.31 7.64 -11.15
CA LEU A 371 1.34 8.52 -11.69
C LEU A 371 0.97 9.05 -13.08
N GLY A 372 0.40 8.21 -13.94
CA GLY A 372 0.02 8.59 -15.30
C GLY A 372 -1.10 9.63 -15.30
N SER A 373 -2.13 9.42 -14.47
CA SER A 373 -3.24 10.38 -14.31
C SER A 373 -2.78 11.72 -13.73
N ALA A 374 -1.86 11.72 -12.76
CA ALA A 374 -1.27 12.94 -12.23
C ALA A 374 -0.53 13.74 -13.32
N VAL A 375 0.28 13.06 -14.15
CA VAL A 375 0.97 13.70 -15.28
C VAL A 375 -0.02 14.21 -16.34
N ALA A 376 -1.06 13.45 -16.67
CA ALA A 376 -2.10 13.86 -17.61
C ALA A 376 -2.81 15.13 -17.12
N TYR A 377 -3.16 15.18 -15.83
CA TYR A 377 -3.79 16.34 -15.20
C TYR A 377 -2.87 17.57 -15.19
N CYS A 378 -1.60 17.39 -14.82
CA CYS A 378 -0.61 18.47 -14.87
C CYS A 378 -0.45 19.01 -16.31
N THR A 379 -0.38 18.12 -17.29
CA THR A 379 -0.24 18.51 -18.71
C THR A 379 -1.49 19.26 -19.19
N TYR A 380 -2.68 18.75 -18.88
CA TYR A 380 -3.95 19.38 -19.21
C TYR A 380 -4.09 20.79 -18.61
N SER A 381 -3.71 20.96 -17.34
CA SER A 381 -3.79 22.26 -16.66
C SER A 381 -2.85 23.30 -17.29
N LEU A 382 -1.70 22.89 -17.81
CA LEU A 382 -0.77 23.77 -18.54
C LEU A 382 -1.28 24.14 -19.94
N THR A 383 -2.01 23.25 -20.62
CA THR A 383 -2.48 23.47 -22.01
C THR A 383 -3.82 24.19 -22.13
N ARG A 384 -4.58 24.33 -21.04
CA ARG A 384 -5.94 24.89 -21.01
C ARG A 384 -6.05 26.35 -21.50
N GLY A 385 -4.92 27.06 -21.63
CA GLY A 385 -4.85 28.44 -22.12
C GLY A 385 -4.56 28.62 -23.62
N ALA A 386 -4.40 27.54 -24.40
CA ALA A 386 -4.07 27.64 -25.83
C ALA A 386 -5.33 27.90 -26.69
N PRO A 387 -5.33 28.91 -27.59
CA PRO A 387 -6.49 29.23 -28.42
C PRO A 387 -6.83 28.10 -29.40
N SER A 388 -8.09 27.67 -29.40
CA SER A 388 -8.65 26.66 -30.30
C SER A 388 -8.72 27.15 -31.74
N SER A 389 -8.19 26.35 -32.68
CA SER A 389 -7.92 26.79 -34.06
C SER A 389 -9.04 26.49 -35.07
N CYS A 390 -10.20 26.00 -34.62
CA CYS A 390 -11.39 25.95 -35.48
C CYS A 390 -11.98 27.36 -35.55
N LEU A 391 -11.55 28.16 -36.53
CA LEU A 391 -12.27 29.36 -36.91
C LEU A 391 -13.72 28.96 -37.21
N HIS A 392 -14.65 29.37 -36.35
CA HIS A 392 -16.04 29.47 -36.74
C HIS A 392 -16.10 30.44 -37.92
N THR A 393 -16.24 29.93 -39.14
CA THR A 393 -16.91 30.67 -40.20
C THR A 393 -18.37 30.82 -39.78
N SER A 394 -18.62 31.79 -38.91
CA SER A 394 -19.95 32.35 -38.71
C SER A 394 -20.37 32.92 -40.05
N THR A 395 -21.20 32.17 -40.77
CA THR A 395 -22.03 32.71 -41.85
C THR A 395 -22.74 33.94 -41.30
N THR A 396 -22.24 35.11 -41.69
CA THR A 396 -22.93 36.39 -41.55
C THR A 396 -24.23 36.30 -42.34
N ASN A 397 -25.29 35.86 -41.67
CA ASN A 397 -26.65 36.28 -42.02
C ASN A 397 -26.70 37.78 -41.79
N ALA A 398 -26.31 38.54 -42.81
CA ALA A 398 -26.58 39.96 -42.88
C ALA A 398 -28.10 40.12 -42.97
N SER A 399 -28.75 40.21 -41.81
CA SER A 399 -30.04 40.86 -41.68
C SER A 399 -29.86 42.30 -42.11
N ALA A 400 -30.23 42.61 -43.34
CA ALA A 400 -30.38 43.97 -43.82
C ALA A 400 -31.34 44.71 -42.87
N PRO A 401 -30.97 45.89 -42.33
CA PRO A 401 -31.92 46.70 -41.60
C PRO A 401 -32.86 47.32 -42.62
N ALA A 402 -34.12 46.88 -42.60
CA ALA A 402 -35.20 47.63 -43.23
C ALA A 402 -35.45 48.89 -42.41
N GLY A 403 -35.36 50.04 -43.07
CA GLY A 403 -35.93 51.29 -42.59
C GLY A 403 -35.52 52.47 -43.46
N PRO A 404 -36.24 53.59 -43.34
CA PRO A 404 -37.68 53.77 -43.43
C PRO A 404 -38.16 54.11 -44.85
#